data_AF-A0A0V0YTV0-F1
#
_entry.id   AF-A0A0V0YTV0-F1
#
_cell.length_a   1.000
_cell.length_b   1.000
_cell.length_c   1.000
_cell.angle_alpha   90.00
_cell.angle_beta   90.00
_cell.angle_gamma   90.00
#
_symmetry.space_group_name_H-M   'P 1'
#
loop_
_entity.id
_entity.type
_entity.pdbx_description
1 polymer ?
#
loop_
_entity_poly.entity_id
_entity_poly.type
_entity_poly.pdbx_seq_one_letter_code
_entity_poly.pdbx_strand_id
1 'polypeptide(L)'
;MVQEAEKYKSEDEEHKKKVEAKNALENYAYNMRNTVKDEKIGAKLPPPDKKKIEDAIEQAIQWLDSNQLAEADEFEDKMKELESICNPIIAKMYQGAGADMGAGMDDDAPGAGGSGAGAGAGAGPKIEEVE
;
A
#
# COMPACT_ATOMS: atom_id res chain seq x y z
N MET A 1 39.13 -20.89 6.99
CA MET A 1 37.97 -21.45 7.72
C MET A 1 37.03 -20.37 8.27
N VAL A 2 37.37 -19.55 9.27
CA VAL A 2 36.44 -18.50 9.77
C VAL A 2 36.17 -17.41 8.73
N GLN A 3 37.22 -16.89 8.08
CA GLN A 3 37.10 -15.87 7.03
C GLN A 3 36.31 -16.34 5.79
N GLU A 4 36.39 -17.63 5.47
CA GLU A 4 35.63 -18.22 4.36
C GLU A 4 34.15 -18.34 4.73
N ALA A 5 33.83 -18.76 5.96
CA ALA A 5 32.46 -18.83 6.46
C ALA A 5 31.79 -17.44 6.52
N GLU A 6 32.52 -16.40 6.93
CA GLU A 6 32.02 -15.02 6.93
C GLU A 6 31.77 -14.50 5.52
N LYS A 7 32.66 -14.83 4.56
CA LYS A 7 32.49 -14.46 3.16
C LYS A 7 31.23 -15.09 2.56
N TYR A 8 31.06 -16.41 2.69
CA TYR A 8 29.88 -17.10 2.17
C TYR A 8 28.58 -16.57 2.78
N LYS A 9 28.59 -16.27 4.09
CA LYS A 9 27.43 -15.65 4.74
C LYS A 9 27.07 -14.30 4.14
N SER A 10 28.07 -13.44 3.87
CA SER A 10 27.83 -12.12 3.27
C SER A 10 27.29 -12.25 1.84
N GLU A 11 27.87 -13.13 1.04
CA GLU A 11 27.42 -13.38 -0.34
C GLU A 11 25.98 -13.91 -0.36
N ASP A 12 25.64 -14.88 0.52
CA ASP A 12 24.27 -15.39 0.65
C ASP A 12 23.27 -14.30 1.07
N GLU A 13 23.65 -13.42 2.01
CA GLU A 13 22.82 -12.30 2.44
C GLU A 13 22.59 -11.28 1.33
N GLU A 14 23.62 -10.94 0.54
CA GLU A 14 23.51 -10.03 -0.60
C GLU A 14 22.61 -10.61 -1.70
N HIS A 15 22.81 -11.89 -2.04
CA HIS A 15 21.97 -12.59 -3.00
C HIS A 15 20.51 -12.64 -2.54
N LYS A 16 20.26 -12.93 -1.26
CA LYS A 16 18.93 -12.93 -0.69
C LYS A 16 18.26 -11.56 -0.80
N LYS A 17 18.96 -10.49 -0.40
CA LYS A 17 18.44 -9.10 -0.50
C LYS A 17 18.09 -8.74 -1.94
N LYS A 18 18.97 -9.07 -2.89
CA LYS A 18 18.73 -8.84 -4.32
C LYS A 18 17.45 -9.51 -4.81
N VAL A 19 17.25 -10.79 -4.46
CA VAL A 19 16.04 -11.54 -4.83
C VAL A 19 14.78 -10.94 -4.18
N GLU A 20 14.85 -10.59 -2.91
CA GLU A 20 13.73 -9.98 -2.18
C GLU A 20 13.33 -8.61 -2.77
N ALA A 21 14.31 -7.74 -3.04
CA ALA A 21 14.08 -6.42 -3.62
C ALA A 21 13.46 -6.51 -5.04
N LYS A 22 14.00 -7.41 -5.88
CA LYS A 22 13.45 -7.68 -7.21
C LYS A 22 12.00 -8.17 -7.14
N ASN A 23 11.73 -9.18 -6.29
CA ASN A 23 10.39 -9.72 -6.12
C ASN A 23 9.41 -8.67 -5.57
N ALA A 24 9.86 -7.77 -4.69
CA ALA A 24 9.04 -6.69 -4.16
C ALA A 24 8.61 -5.72 -5.27
N LEU A 25 9.56 -5.28 -6.10
CA LEU A 25 9.27 -4.40 -7.25
C LEU A 25 8.34 -5.08 -8.26
N GLU A 26 8.63 -6.34 -8.61
CA GLU A 26 7.82 -7.11 -9.56
C GLU A 26 6.38 -7.27 -9.06
N ASN A 27 6.20 -7.72 -7.82
CA ASN A 27 4.89 -7.88 -7.22
C ASN A 27 4.13 -6.55 -7.14
N TYR A 28 4.80 -5.47 -6.73
CA TYR A 28 4.15 -4.16 -6.64
C TYR A 28 3.71 -3.66 -8.02
N ALA A 29 4.58 -3.74 -9.03
CA ALA A 29 4.26 -3.32 -10.39
C ALA A 29 3.05 -4.08 -10.96
N TYR A 30 3.03 -5.41 -10.83
CA TYR A 30 1.91 -6.21 -11.32
C TYR A 30 0.62 -6.02 -10.52
N ASN A 31 0.70 -5.95 -9.20
CA ASN A 31 -0.45 -5.67 -8.35
C ASN A 31 -1.07 -4.32 -8.72
N MET A 32 -0.23 -3.28 -8.85
CA MET A 32 -0.70 -1.95 -9.21
C MET A 32 -1.32 -1.92 -10.62
N ARG A 33 -0.72 -2.65 -11.57
CA ARG A 33 -1.27 -2.77 -12.93
C ARG A 33 -2.68 -3.33 -12.88
N ASN A 34 -2.89 -4.37 -12.10
CA ASN A 34 -4.19 -5.00 -11.94
C ASN A 34 -5.18 -4.06 -11.25
N THR A 35 -4.75 -3.34 -10.21
CA THR A 35 -5.57 -2.33 -9.52
C THR A 35 -6.03 -1.22 -10.46
N VAL A 36 -5.17 -0.68 -11.31
CA VAL A 36 -5.53 0.42 -12.23
C VAL A 36 -6.37 -0.05 -13.42
N LYS A 37 -6.21 -1.33 -13.81
CA LYS A 37 -7.02 -1.98 -14.86
C LYS A 37 -8.37 -2.48 -14.36
N ASP A 38 -8.55 -2.68 -13.06
CA ASP A 38 -9.85 -3.00 -12.48
C ASP A 38 -10.84 -1.87 -12.79
N GLU A 39 -12.01 -2.20 -13.33
CA GLU A 39 -12.98 -1.18 -13.77
C GLU A 39 -13.48 -0.30 -12.62
N LYS A 40 -13.67 -0.87 -11.42
CA LYS A 40 -14.22 -0.15 -10.26
C LYS A 40 -13.23 0.86 -9.71
N ILE A 41 -11.94 0.55 -9.81
CA ILE A 41 -10.86 1.40 -9.33
C ILE A 41 -10.42 2.37 -10.43
N GLY A 42 -10.16 1.87 -11.64
CA GLY A 42 -9.75 2.67 -12.78
C GLY A 42 -10.76 3.75 -13.17
N ALA A 43 -12.06 3.54 -12.95
CA ALA A 43 -13.09 4.57 -13.18
C ALA A 43 -13.05 5.72 -12.15
N LYS A 44 -12.45 5.51 -10.96
CA LYS A 44 -12.28 6.54 -9.93
C LYS A 44 -11.04 7.40 -10.14
N LEU A 45 -10.15 6.98 -11.05
CA LEU A 45 -8.93 7.69 -11.36
C LEU A 45 -9.17 8.69 -12.51
N PRO A 46 -8.76 9.95 -12.37
CA PRO A 46 -8.74 10.88 -13.49
C PRO A 46 -7.93 10.30 -14.66
N PRO A 47 -8.38 10.44 -15.93
CA PRO A 47 -7.65 9.94 -17.09
C PRO A 47 -6.14 10.30 -17.14
N PRO A 48 -5.70 11.53 -16.81
CA PRO A 48 -4.27 11.85 -16.82
C PRO A 48 -3.50 11.10 -15.72
N ASP A 49 -4.09 10.95 -14.54
CA ASP A 49 -3.47 10.23 -13.41
C ASP A 49 -3.40 8.73 -13.68
N LYS A 50 -4.47 8.16 -14.25
CA LYS A 50 -4.51 6.76 -14.70
C LYS A 50 -3.39 6.48 -15.69
N LYS A 51 -3.28 7.29 -16.75
CA LYS A 51 -2.22 7.14 -17.76
C LYS A 51 -0.83 7.26 -17.14
N LYS A 52 -0.62 8.21 -16.23
CA LYS A 52 0.68 8.39 -15.55
C LYS A 52 1.09 7.15 -14.76
N ILE A 53 0.17 6.49 -14.07
CA ILE A 53 0.45 5.24 -13.36
C ILE A 53 0.73 4.10 -14.37
N GLU A 54 -0.10 3.95 -15.39
CA GLU A 54 0.09 2.92 -16.43
C GLU A 54 1.47 3.03 -17.08
N ASP A 55 1.86 4.24 -17.50
CA ASP A 55 3.17 4.51 -18.11
C ASP A 55 4.32 4.20 -17.13
N ALA A 56 4.19 4.57 -15.85
CA ALA A 56 5.23 4.31 -14.83
C ALA A 56 5.41 2.82 -14.53
N ILE A 57 4.30 2.07 -14.45
CA ILE A 57 4.31 0.62 -14.26
C ILE A 57 4.96 -0.07 -15.46
N GLU A 58 4.58 0.31 -16.68
CA GLU A 58 5.16 -0.29 -17.89
C GLU A 58 6.66 -0.04 -17.98
N GLN A 59 7.12 1.17 -17.63
CA GLN A 59 8.54 1.48 -17.54
C GLN A 59 9.26 0.65 -16.46
N ALA A 60 8.64 0.44 -15.30
CA ALA A 60 9.22 -0.39 -14.24
C ALA A 60 9.33 -1.87 -14.66
N ILE A 61 8.31 -2.41 -15.33
CA ILE A 61 8.33 -3.79 -15.85
C ILE A 61 9.40 -3.94 -16.94
N GLN A 62 9.46 -3.03 -17.90
CA GLN A 62 10.50 -3.05 -18.95
C GLN A 62 11.91 -2.94 -18.36
N TRP A 63 12.06 -2.11 -17.32
CA TRP A 63 13.32 -1.99 -16.60
C TRP A 63 13.66 -3.29 -15.88
N LEU A 64 12.72 -3.93 -15.17
CA LEU A 64 12.92 -5.24 -14.55
C LEU A 64 13.38 -6.29 -15.57
N ASP A 65 12.69 -6.39 -16.71
CA ASP A 65 13.01 -7.36 -17.77
C ASP A 65 14.42 -7.17 -18.33
N SER A 66 14.87 -5.91 -18.43
CA SER A 66 16.20 -5.56 -18.95
C SER A 66 17.31 -5.65 -17.90
N ASN A 67 16.97 -5.57 -16.61
CA ASN A 67 17.91 -5.42 -15.49
C ASN A 67 17.77 -6.56 -14.48
N GLN A 68 17.57 -7.79 -14.95
CA GLN A 68 17.33 -8.98 -14.11
C GLN A 68 18.47 -9.30 -13.11
N LEU A 69 19.66 -8.74 -13.32
CA LEU A 69 20.88 -8.94 -12.53
C LEU A 69 21.32 -7.69 -11.74
N ALA A 70 20.51 -6.63 -11.71
CA ALA A 70 20.79 -5.40 -10.97
C ALA A 70 21.06 -5.66 -9.49
N GLU A 71 21.68 -4.69 -8.83
CA GLU A 71 21.93 -4.75 -7.38
C GLU A 71 20.66 -4.48 -6.57
N ALA A 72 20.65 -4.94 -5.32
CA ALA A 72 19.50 -4.76 -4.42
C ALA A 72 19.07 -3.29 -4.33
N ASP A 73 20.04 -2.39 -4.17
CA ASP A 73 19.82 -0.94 -4.08
C ASP A 73 19.16 -0.37 -5.35
N GLU A 74 19.50 -0.89 -6.54
CA GLU A 74 18.90 -0.45 -7.80
C GLU A 74 17.42 -0.88 -7.91
N PHE A 75 17.10 -2.09 -7.47
CA PHE A 75 15.70 -2.56 -7.38
C PHE A 75 14.91 -1.72 -6.36
N GLU A 76 15.50 -1.41 -5.21
CA GLU A 76 14.88 -0.56 -4.19
C GLU A 76 14.64 0.87 -4.68
N ASP A 77 15.59 1.46 -5.39
CA ASP A 77 15.44 2.80 -5.93
C ASP A 77 14.38 2.86 -7.03
N LYS A 78 14.32 1.85 -7.89
CA LYS A 78 13.24 1.73 -8.88
C LYS A 78 11.87 1.53 -8.22
N MET A 79 11.81 0.79 -7.11
CA MET A 79 10.61 0.67 -6.28
C MET A 79 10.17 2.02 -5.72
N LYS A 80 11.07 2.79 -5.09
CA LYS A 80 10.76 4.12 -4.56
C LYS A 80 10.27 5.07 -5.65
N GLU A 81 10.86 5.03 -6.85
CA GLU A 81 10.43 5.83 -8.00
C GLU A 81 8.97 5.51 -8.37
N LEU A 82 8.63 4.22 -8.50
CA LEU A 82 7.29 3.78 -8.83
C LEU A 82 6.27 4.15 -7.72
N GLU A 83 6.62 3.92 -6.46
CA GLU A 83 5.80 4.30 -5.30
C GLU A 83 5.55 5.81 -5.24
N SER A 84 6.55 6.63 -5.54
CA SER A 84 6.44 8.09 -5.51
C SER A 84 5.38 8.63 -6.49
N ILE A 85 5.08 7.86 -7.55
CA ILE A 85 4.06 8.18 -8.54
C ILE A 85 2.71 7.60 -8.13
N CYS A 86 2.68 6.33 -7.73
CA CYS A 86 1.46 5.60 -7.42
C CYS A 86 0.80 6.06 -6.11
N ASN A 87 1.57 6.19 -5.02
CA ASN A 87 1.06 6.51 -3.69
C ASN A 87 0.24 7.81 -3.62
N PRO A 88 0.68 8.96 -4.17
CA PRO A 88 -0.11 10.20 -4.10
C PRO A 88 -1.42 10.13 -4.90
N ILE A 89 -1.46 9.35 -5.98
CA ILE A 89 -2.67 9.21 -6.81
C ILE A 89 -3.69 8.29 -6.13
N ILE A 90 -3.22 7.17 -5.57
CA ILE A 90 -4.07 6.23 -4.82
C ILE A 90 -4.62 6.90 -3.56
N ALA A 91 -3.81 7.69 -2.85
CA ALA A 91 -4.25 8.45 -1.68
C ALA A 91 -5.40 9.41 -2.05
N LYS A 92 -5.27 10.15 -3.15
CA LYS A 92 -6.34 11.03 -3.66
C LYS A 92 -7.61 10.25 -4.02
N MET A 93 -7.48 9.05 -4.58
CA MET A 93 -8.62 8.20 -4.91
C MET A 93 -9.40 7.78 -3.65
N TYR A 94 -8.71 7.37 -2.58
CA TYR A 94 -9.37 7.02 -1.31
C TYR A 94 -10.01 8.24 -0.63
N GLN A 95 -9.37 9.41 -0.70
CA GLN A 95 -9.95 10.66 -0.20
C GLN A 95 -11.21 11.07 -0.98
N GLY A 96 -11.22 10.91 -2.30
CA GLY A 96 -12.39 11.17 -3.14
C GLY A 96 -13.53 10.17 -2.91
N ALA A 97 -13.21 8.90 -2.63
CA ALA A 97 -14.20 7.87 -2.31
C ALA A 97 -14.87 8.06 -0.93
N GLY A 98 -14.21 8.73 0.01
CA GLY A 98 -14.79 9.06 1.32
C GLY A 98 -15.78 10.23 1.29
N ALA A 99 -15.75 11.08 0.26
CA ALA A 99 -16.66 12.21 0.13
C ALA A 99 -18.05 11.80 -0.41
N ASP A 100 -18.16 10.66 -1.09
CA ASP A 100 -19.41 10.16 -1.67
C ASP A 100 -20.32 9.46 -0.63
N MET A 101 -19.76 9.08 0.53
CA MET A 101 -20.51 8.46 1.64
C MET A 101 -21.06 9.47 2.67
N GLY A 102 -20.85 10.78 2.46
CA GLY A 102 -21.25 11.84 3.40
C GLY A 102 -22.48 12.66 3.00
N ALA A 103 -23.04 12.45 1.81
CA ALA A 103 -24.17 13.22 1.28
C ALA A 103 -25.46 12.40 1.30
N GLY A 104 -25.87 11.93 2.48
CA GLY A 104 -27.09 11.14 2.66
C GLY A 104 -27.66 11.16 4.08
N MET A 105 -27.38 12.20 4.85
CA MET A 105 -28.13 12.47 6.09
C MET A 105 -29.08 13.63 5.80
N ASP A 106 -30.15 13.32 5.07
CA ASP A 106 -31.31 14.20 4.93
C ASP A 106 -31.88 14.52 6.31
N ASP A 107 -32.06 15.82 6.52
CA ASP A 107 -32.99 16.47 7.45
C ASP A 107 -34.20 15.61 7.84
N ASP A 108 -34.23 15.09 9.08
CA ASP A 108 -35.44 15.09 9.90
C ASP A 108 -35.05 14.97 11.39
N ALA A 109 -34.78 16.10 12.01
CA ALA A 109 -34.71 16.21 13.46
C ALA A 109 -35.64 17.32 13.95
N PRO A 110 -36.88 16.99 14.33
CA PRO A 110 -37.63 17.78 15.27
C PRO A 110 -37.73 17.05 16.61
N GLY A 111 -37.46 17.77 17.69
CA GLY A 111 -38.17 17.52 18.95
C GLY A 111 -37.32 17.07 20.12
N ALA A 112 -37.09 18.03 21.02
CA ALA A 112 -36.73 17.81 22.41
C ALA A 112 -37.68 16.84 23.14
N GLY A 113 -37.16 16.08 24.10
CA GLY A 113 -38.02 15.46 25.11
C GLY A 113 -37.37 14.39 25.99
N GLY A 114 -37.01 14.76 27.22
CA GLY A 114 -37.36 13.96 28.39
C GLY A 114 -36.40 12.85 28.86
N SER A 115 -35.58 13.21 29.86
CA SER A 115 -35.44 12.51 31.15
C SER A 115 -35.74 11.01 31.25
N GLY A 116 -34.74 10.22 31.64
CA GLY A 116 -34.93 8.87 32.16
C GLY A 116 -33.67 8.34 32.84
N ALA A 117 -33.60 8.50 34.16
CA ALA A 117 -32.56 7.95 35.02
C ALA A 117 -32.48 6.42 34.94
N GLY A 118 -31.26 5.87 35.01
CA GLY A 118 -31.02 4.44 35.11
C GLY A 118 -29.59 4.16 35.58
N ALA A 119 -29.43 4.02 36.89
CA ALA A 119 -28.21 3.64 37.57
C ALA A 119 -27.80 2.17 37.30
N GLY A 120 -26.50 1.90 37.31
CA GLY A 120 -25.90 0.57 37.32
C GLY A 120 -24.44 0.64 36.85
N ALA A 121 -23.49 1.00 37.71
CA ALA A 121 -22.75 0.08 38.60
C ALA A 121 -22.08 -1.08 37.84
N GLY A 122 -20.74 -1.03 37.71
CA GLY A 122 -19.97 -2.17 37.24
C GLY A 122 -18.52 -1.81 36.90
N ALA A 123 -17.62 -2.11 37.85
CA ALA A 123 -16.17 -1.95 37.86
C ALA A 123 -15.41 -2.17 36.53
N GLY A 124 -14.33 -1.40 36.36
CA GLY A 124 -13.30 -1.62 35.35
C GLY A 124 -12.27 -2.72 35.72
N PRO A 125 -11.04 -2.64 35.16
CA PRO A 125 -10.47 -3.59 34.21
C PRO A 125 -9.36 -4.46 34.82
N LYS A 126 -8.87 -5.53 34.15
CA LYS A 126 -7.42 -5.84 33.92
C LYS A 126 -7.19 -6.85 32.78
N ILE A 127 -6.29 -6.44 31.90
CA ILE A 127 -5.37 -7.21 31.07
C ILE A 127 -4.52 -8.19 31.91
N GLU A 128 -4.25 -9.39 31.43
CA GLU A 128 -3.02 -10.14 31.73
C GLU A 128 -2.80 -11.27 30.72
N GLU A 129 -1.55 -11.35 30.27
CA GLU A 129 -0.95 -12.30 29.34
C GLU A 129 -0.89 -13.70 29.98
N VAL A 130 -1.04 -14.76 29.19
CA VAL A 130 -0.57 -16.09 29.59
C VAL A 130 0.06 -16.79 28.38
N GLU A 131 1.34 -17.13 28.60
CA GLU A 131 2.25 -18.01 27.85
C GLU A 131 1.64 -19.31 27.33
#